data_AF-A0A442U710-F1
#
_entry.id   AF-A0A442U710-F1
#
_cell.length_a   1.000
_cell.length_b   1.000
_cell.length_c   1.000
_cell.angle_alpha   90.00
_cell.angle_beta   90.00
_cell.angle_gamma   90.00
#
_symmetry.space_group_name_H-M   'P 1'
#
loop_
_entity.id
_entity.type
_entity.pdbx_description
1 polymer ?
#
loop_
_entity_poly.entity_id
_entity_poly.type
_entity_poly.pdbx_seq_one_letter_code
_entity_poly.pdbx_strand_id
1 'polypeptide(L)'
;MPQTAPLLEFDVVHAANAPGDISDWASDVVAKALVMRADAILVDDQADLHLTTLPTLPEDQAMFRQHANRLLGDEEIAGAPRAVVKALGNAADRMVMAAKFLDVVARRLDVAAPDSAAFKADLGSFSAQLVDAIDDVTGKGDVLTPLARITSHRTALFDFRRNVLDDDVARLAEAVKQVHISDPVKNVTDQIDALQKSIDAVNAELAKGATTQIIPAIKFGVAIGKAVYGGSSSGKLALGIVLAIKDEVVRGVKWIEDMEEKSKQLDVDIDKIAGLVGERIGAEQDVVVVSLVSSHLALLSDNVAAAERAIAAIEEGLEDFRIAAMALSTIAERPEVSGFGGVTAAMAKSWGDLQARTDALLDFTRNQTLDGPTETTYGHSSR
;
A
#
# COMPACT_ATOMS: atom_id res chain seq x y z
N MET A 1 -20.55 22.45 39.49
CA MET A 1 -19.56 22.74 38.44
C MET A 1 -19.35 21.46 37.66
N PRO A 2 -19.79 21.31 36.41
CA PRO A 2 -19.33 20.21 35.59
C PRO A 2 -18.04 20.62 34.89
N GLN A 3 -17.00 19.80 35.07
CA GLN A 3 -15.77 19.84 34.28
C GLN A 3 -16.08 19.24 32.90
N THR A 4 -16.29 20.08 31.88
CA THR A 4 -16.43 19.67 30.47
C THR A 4 -15.31 20.19 29.57
N ALA A 5 -14.43 21.05 30.08
CA ALA A 5 -13.37 21.70 29.30
C ALA A 5 -12.29 20.77 28.68
N PRO A 6 -11.80 19.69 29.33
CA PRO A 6 -10.67 18.92 28.77
C PRO A 6 -11.04 17.96 27.63
N LEU A 7 -12.33 17.65 27.42
CA LEU A 7 -12.77 16.80 26.30
C LEU A 7 -12.90 17.60 25.00
N LEU A 8 -13.34 18.86 25.08
CA LEU A 8 -13.53 19.75 23.93
C LEU A 8 -12.21 20.13 23.24
N GLU A 9 -11.13 20.31 24.01
CA GLU A 9 -9.82 20.65 23.46
C GLU A 9 -9.16 19.43 22.78
N PHE A 10 -9.43 18.23 23.29
CA PHE A 10 -8.95 16.97 22.71
C PHE A 10 -9.58 16.69 21.33
N ASP A 11 -10.89 16.89 21.18
CA ASP A 11 -11.62 16.61 19.94
C ASP A 11 -11.30 17.61 18.80
N VAL A 12 -11.09 18.89 19.14
CA VAL A 12 -10.70 19.93 18.17
C VAL A 12 -9.29 19.67 17.62
N VAL A 13 -8.35 19.30 18.49
CA VAL A 13 -6.97 18.99 18.10
C VAL A 13 -6.91 17.67 17.30
N HIS A 14 -7.74 16.68 17.65
CA HIS A 14 -7.85 15.43 16.89
C HIS A 14 -8.42 15.66 15.48
N ALA A 15 -9.52 16.39 15.35
CA ALA A 15 -10.14 16.69 14.05
C ALA A 15 -9.20 17.51 13.14
N ALA A 16 -8.37 18.39 13.72
CA ALA A 16 -7.37 19.15 12.98
C ALA A 16 -6.12 18.35 12.61
N ASN A 17 -5.75 17.32 13.38
CA ASN A 17 -4.55 16.51 13.18
C ASN A 17 -4.77 15.20 12.41
N ALA A 18 -6.01 14.71 12.30
CA ALA A 18 -6.37 13.52 11.52
C ALA A 18 -5.77 13.48 10.09
N PRO A 19 -5.61 14.60 9.36
CA PRO A 19 -4.96 14.58 8.04
C PRO A 19 -3.48 14.16 8.04
N GLY A 20 -2.78 14.28 9.18
CA GLY A 20 -1.40 13.84 9.33
C GLY A 20 -1.27 12.32 9.23
N ASP A 21 -2.09 11.59 9.98
CA ASP A 21 -2.11 10.12 9.93
C ASP A 21 -2.61 9.62 8.56
N ILE A 22 -3.61 10.29 7.98
CA ILE A 22 -4.11 9.99 6.63
C ILE A 22 -3.03 10.18 5.56
N SER A 23 -2.17 11.18 5.70
CA SER A 23 -1.04 11.42 4.79
C SER A 23 -0.03 10.26 4.82
N ASP A 24 0.28 9.75 6.01
CA ASP A 24 1.18 8.60 6.16
C ASP A 24 0.55 7.32 5.59
N TRP A 25 -0.75 7.10 5.82
CA TRP A 25 -1.47 5.97 5.23
C TRP A 25 -1.58 6.06 3.71
N ALA A 26 -1.76 7.26 3.14
CA ALA A 26 -1.75 7.45 1.69
C ALA A 26 -0.40 7.05 1.08
N SER A 27 0.69 7.35 1.78
CA SER A 27 2.05 6.92 1.38
C SER A 27 2.18 5.39 1.48
N ASP A 28 1.68 4.79 2.55
CA ASP A 28 1.68 3.33 2.75
C ASP A 28 0.87 2.59 1.67
N VAL A 29 -0.31 3.11 1.29
CA VAL A 29 -1.11 2.56 0.17
C VAL A 29 -0.31 2.53 -1.13
N VAL A 30 0.39 3.61 -1.46
CA VAL A 30 1.24 3.65 -2.66
C VAL A 30 2.41 2.68 -2.52
N ALA A 31 3.05 2.60 -1.35
CA ALA A 31 4.16 1.67 -1.12
C ALA A 31 3.73 0.21 -1.31
N LYS A 32 2.60 -0.19 -0.71
CA LYS A 32 2.04 -1.53 -0.86
C LYS A 32 1.64 -1.83 -2.30
N ALA A 33 1.14 -0.85 -3.04
CA ALA A 33 0.85 -0.99 -4.45
C ALA A 33 2.09 -1.31 -5.30
N LEU A 34 3.24 -0.68 -5.00
CA LEU A 34 4.49 -0.94 -5.71
C LEU A 34 4.95 -2.37 -5.49
N VAL A 35 4.92 -2.86 -4.26
CA VAL A 35 5.32 -4.25 -3.93
C VAL A 35 4.33 -5.26 -4.51
N MET A 36 3.02 -5.03 -4.36
CA MET A 36 1.99 -5.87 -4.96
C MET A 36 2.15 -5.99 -6.49
N ARG A 37 2.45 -4.88 -7.17
CA ARG A 37 2.70 -4.88 -8.62
C ARG A 37 3.98 -5.62 -8.98
N ALA A 38 5.03 -5.48 -8.16
CA ALA A 38 6.28 -6.20 -8.30
C ALA A 38 6.03 -7.72 -8.22
N ASP A 39 5.34 -8.20 -7.20
CA ASP A 39 5.03 -9.62 -7.03
C ASP A 39 4.18 -10.18 -8.18
N ALA A 40 3.24 -9.40 -8.70
CA ALA A 40 2.47 -9.82 -9.87
C ALA A 40 3.35 -9.96 -11.13
N ILE A 41 4.32 -9.07 -11.34
CA ILE A 41 5.29 -9.22 -12.43
C ILE A 41 6.14 -10.48 -12.21
N LEU A 42 6.58 -10.74 -10.98
CA LEU A 42 7.34 -11.95 -10.63
C LEU A 42 6.57 -13.23 -10.95
N VAL A 43 5.28 -13.27 -10.66
CA VAL A 43 4.38 -14.40 -10.97
C VAL A 43 4.14 -14.51 -12.48
N ASP A 44 4.00 -13.39 -13.20
CA ASP A 44 3.81 -13.39 -14.65
C ASP A 44 5.05 -13.87 -15.42
N ASP A 45 6.23 -13.42 -15.00
CA ASP A 45 7.53 -13.78 -15.59
C ASP A 45 8.02 -15.20 -15.21
N GLN A 46 7.31 -15.90 -14.31
CA GLN A 46 7.63 -17.26 -13.93
C GLN A 46 7.38 -18.22 -15.11
N ALA A 47 8.45 -18.82 -15.62
CA ALA A 47 8.36 -19.77 -16.72
C ALA A 47 7.53 -21.02 -16.35
N ASP A 48 6.89 -21.60 -17.36
CA ASP A 48 6.14 -22.85 -17.27
C ASP A 48 7.04 -23.99 -16.76
N LEU A 49 6.57 -24.62 -15.69
CA LEU A 49 7.25 -25.72 -15.02
C LEU A 49 6.50 -27.01 -15.29
N HIS A 50 7.23 -28.03 -15.72
CA HIS A 50 6.70 -29.36 -15.92
C HIS A 50 7.41 -30.31 -14.96
N LEU A 51 6.76 -30.60 -13.83
CA LEU A 51 7.33 -31.42 -12.77
C LEU A 51 6.62 -32.76 -12.70
N THR A 52 7.39 -33.82 -12.54
CA THR A 52 6.85 -35.18 -12.47
C THR A 52 6.11 -35.45 -11.16
N THR A 53 6.47 -34.71 -10.11
CA THR A 53 5.93 -34.84 -8.76
C THR A 53 4.60 -34.11 -8.56
N LEU A 54 4.29 -33.13 -9.40
CA LEU A 54 3.05 -32.35 -9.32
C LEU A 54 2.45 -32.13 -10.72
N PRO A 55 1.68 -33.09 -11.24
CA PRO A 55 1.13 -33.02 -12.61
C PRO A 55 0.15 -31.88 -12.86
N THR A 56 -0.48 -31.33 -11.82
CA THR A 56 -1.44 -30.20 -11.93
C THR A 56 -0.77 -28.83 -11.96
N LEU A 57 0.56 -28.79 -11.77
CA LEU A 57 1.31 -27.53 -11.71
C LEU A 57 1.14 -26.66 -12.96
N PRO A 58 1.11 -27.18 -14.20
CA PRO A 58 0.90 -26.36 -15.38
C PRO A 58 -0.44 -25.62 -15.35
N GLU A 59 -1.53 -26.29 -14.97
CA GLU A 59 -2.85 -25.65 -14.81
C GLU A 59 -2.84 -24.61 -13.70
N ASP A 60 -2.19 -24.92 -12.57
CA ASP A 60 -2.06 -24.01 -11.44
C ASP A 60 -1.29 -22.74 -11.84
N GLN A 61 -0.14 -22.89 -12.50
CA GLN A 61 0.66 -21.76 -13.01
C GLN A 61 -0.08 -20.92 -14.06
N ALA A 62 -0.90 -21.54 -14.90
CA ALA A 62 -1.71 -20.80 -15.87
C ALA A 62 -2.76 -19.93 -15.16
N MET A 63 -3.41 -20.46 -14.12
CA MET A 63 -4.36 -19.68 -13.31
C MET A 63 -3.67 -18.55 -12.53
N PHE A 64 -2.52 -18.82 -11.92
CA PHE A 64 -1.77 -17.77 -11.23
C PHE A 64 -1.31 -16.64 -12.15
N ARG A 65 -0.88 -16.96 -13.38
CA ARG A 65 -0.60 -15.96 -14.41
C ARG A 65 -1.84 -15.19 -14.81
N GLN A 66 -2.98 -15.85 -14.92
CA GLN A 66 -4.25 -15.15 -15.16
C GLN A 66 -4.58 -14.16 -14.04
N HIS A 67 -4.33 -14.53 -12.79
CA HIS A 67 -4.57 -13.67 -11.62
C HIS A 67 -3.59 -12.49 -11.58
N ALA A 68 -2.31 -12.72 -11.85
CA ALA A 68 -1.30 -11.67 -11.98
C ALA A 68 -1.63 -10.70 -13.11
N ASN A 69 -2.00 -11.21 -14.29
CA ASN A 69 -2.41 -10.39 -15.43
C ASN A 69 -3.68 -9.59 -15.14
N ARG A 70 -4.65 -10.18 -14.43
CA ARG A 70 -5.83 -9.45 -13.96
C ARG A 70 -5.42 -8.34 -13.01
N LEU A 71 -4.56 -8.60 -12.02
CA LEU A 71 -4.09 -7.56 -11.10
C LEU A 71 -3.34 -6.44 -11.84
N LEU A 72 -2.57 -6.74 -12.88
CA LEU A 72 -1.81 -5.76 -13.64
C LEU A 72 -2.66 -4.98 -14.65
N GLY A 73 -3.75 -5.57 -15.16
CA GLY A 73 -4.57 -5.01 -16.24
C GLY A 73 -5.94 -4.46 -15.82
N ASP A 74 -6.44 -4.83 -14.64
CA ASP A 74 -7.73 -4.37 -14.11
C ASP A 74 -7.57 -3.03 -13.39
N GLU A 75 -8.06 -1.94 -13.98
CA GLU A 75 -7.99 -0.59 -13.40
C GLU A 75 -8.68 -0.48 -12.03
N GLU A 76 -9.67 -1.32 -11.73
CA GLU A 76 -10.32 -1.29 -10.40
C GLU A 76 -9.41 -1.84 -9.30
N ILE A 77 -8.46 -2.72 -9.65
CA ILE A 77 -7.53 -3.41 -8.74
C ILE A 77 -6.14 -2.75 -8.81
N ALA A 78 -5.53 -2.72 -9.99
CA ALA A 78 -4.21 -2.11 -10.24
C ALA A 78 -4.25 -0.59 -10.01
N GLY A 79 -5.35 0.04 -10.43
CA GLY A 79 -5.56 1.48 -10.33
C GLY A 79 -6.10 1.93 -8.97
N ALA A 80 -6.55 1.00 -8.10
CA ALA A 80 -7.11 1.32 -6.79
C ALA A 80 -6.22 2.26 -5.96
N PRO A 81 -4.91 2.03 -5.80
CA PRO A 81 -4.04 2.89 -5.01
C PRO A 81 -4.00 4.33 -5.55
N ARG A 82 -3.89 4.50 -6.88
CA ARG A 82 -3.91 5.83 -7.52
C ARG A 82 -5.27 6.50 -7.37
N ALA A 83 -6.35 5.74 -7.51
CA ALA A 83 -7.70 6.24 -7.36
C ALA A 83 -8.01 6.67 -5.91
N VAL A 84 -7.53 5.93 -4.91
CA VAL A 84 -7.61 6.26 -3.48
C VAL A 84 -6.84 7.55 -3.19
N VAL A 85 -5.59 7.68 -3.64
CA VAL A 85 -4.81 8.91 -3.46
C VAL A 85 -5.50 10.11 -4.14
N LYS A 86 -6.05 9.92 -5.35
CA LYS A 86 -6.83 10.97 -6.03
C LYS A 86 -8.10 11.35 -5.27
N ALA A 87 -8.82 10.37 -4.72
CA ALA A 87 -9.99 10.63 -3.90
C ALA A 87 -9.63 11.43 -2.65
N LEU A 88 -8.53 11.08 -1.99
CA LEU A 88 -7.99 11.85 -0.85
C LEU A 88 -7.59 13.27 -1.22
N GLY A 89 -6.93 13.48 -2.37
CA GLY A 89 -6.60 14.83 -2.84
C GLY A 89 -7.85 15.68 -3.10
N ASN A 90 -8.89 15.08 -3.69
CA ASN A 90 -10.18 15.76 -3.88
C ASN A 90 -10.87 16.07 -2.54
N ALA A 91 -10.81 15.15 -1.56
CA ALA A 91 -11.32 15.38 -0.21
C ALA A 91 -10.59 16.55 0.44
N ALA A 92 -9.26 16.57 0.35
CA ALA A 92 -8.42 17.61 0.89
C ALA A 92 -8.71 18.99 0.27
N ASP A 93 -8.83 19.06 -1.05
CA ASP A 93 -9.20 20.31 -1.75
C ASP A 93 -10.56 20.86 -1.27
N ARG A 94 -11.57 19.99 -1.14
CA ARG A 94 -12.90 20.37 -0.62
C ARG A 94 -12.81 20.91 0.79
N MET A 95 -12.05 20.25 1.67
CA MET A 95 -11.87 20.68 3.06
C MET A 95 -11.09 21.99 3.18
N VAL A 96 -10.07 22.21 2.34
CA VAL A 96 -9.35 23.49 2.27
C VAL A 96 -10.29 24.62 1.85
N MET A 97 -11.16 24.37 0.87
CA MET A 97 -12.18 25.34 0.44
C MET A 97 -13.20 25.61 1.54
N ALA A 98 -13.70 24.57 2.20
CA ALA A 98 -14.60 24.70 3.35
C ALA A 98 -13.99 25.55 4.47
N ALA A 99 -12.72 25.32 4.80
CA ALA A 99 -12.00 26.10 5.82
C ALA A 99 -11.99 27.60 5.51
N LYS A 100 -11.79 27.98 4.24
CA LYS A 100 -11.83 29.39 3.79
C LYS A 100 -13.22 30.02 3.94
N PHE A 101 -14.28 29.27 3.65
CA PHE A 101 -15.65 29.76 3.84
C PHE A 101 -16.00 29.89 5.33
N LEU A 102 -15.59 28.90 6.12
CA LEU A 102 -15.80 28.88 7.56
C LEU A 102 -15.04 30.00 8.29
N ASP A 103 -13.85 30.39 7.84
CA ASP A 103 -13.02 31.45 8.45
C ASP A 103 -13.78 32.77 8.61
N VAL A 104 -14.62 33.14 7.63
CA VAL A 104 -15.43 34.37 7.71
C VAL A 104 -16.41 34.31 8.88
N VAL A 105 -17.09 33.18 9.06
CA VAL A 105 -18.06 32.98 10.15
C VAL A 105 -17.32 32.81 11.50
N ALA A 106 -16.20 32.10 11.48
CA ALA A 106 -15.33 31.89 12.63
C ALA A 106 -14.84 33.20 13.25
N ARG A 107 -14.38 34.15 12.44
CA ARG A 107 -13.96 35.47 12.92
C ARG A 107 -15.11 36.27 13.55
N ARG A 108 -16.35 36.11 13.06
CA ARG A 108 -17.52 36.73 13.70
C ARG A 108 -17.82 36.08 15.05
N LEU A 109 -17.71 34.76 15.13
CA LEU A 109 -17.84 34.01 16.39
C LEU A 109 -16.80 34.41 17.44
N ASP A 110 -15.58 34.70 17.00
CA ASP A 110 -14.47 35.11 17.88
C ASP A 110 -14.61 36.52 18.46
N VAL A 111 -15.48 37.37 17.91
CA VAL A 111 -15.71 38.73 18.42
C VAL A 111 -17.11 38.91 19.03
N ALA A 112 -18.08 38.06 18.69
CA ALA A 112 -19.44 38.14 19.23
C ALA A 112 -19.51 37.69 20.70
N ALA A 113 -20.38 38.34 21.48
CA ALA A 113 -20.64 37.94 22.87
C ALA A 113 -21.37 36.58 22.89
N PRO A 114 -20.92 35.58 23.68
CA PRO A 114 -21.48 34.21 23.65
C PRO A 114 -22.99 34.11 23.94
N ASP A 115 -23.54 35.05 24.71
CA ASP A 115 -24.96 35.12 25.05
C ASP A 115 -25.83 35.84 24.00
N SER A 116 -25.21 36.47 23.01
CA SER A 116 -25.90 37.25 21.99
C SER A 116 -26.65 36.38 20.97
N ALA A 117 -27.75 36.91 20.43
CA ALA A 117 -28.47 36.27 19.33
C ALA A 117 -27.60 36.12 18.06
N ALA A 118 -26.68 37.06 17.83
CA ALA A 118 -25.74 37.02 16.71
C ALA A 118 -24.77 35.84 16.82
N PHE A 119 -24.19 35.61 18.01
CA PHE A 119 -23.33 34.46 18.26
C PHE A 119 -24.05 33.13 17.99
N LYS A 120 -25.29 32.98 18.50
CA LYS A 120 -26.09 31.76 18.27
C LYS A 120 -26.41 31.53 16.80
N ALA A 121 -26.71 32.60 16.05
CA ALA A 121 -26.98 32.50 14.61
C ALA A 121 -25.73 32.12 13.81
N ASP A 122 -24.60 32.78 14.08
CA ASP A 122 -23.32 32.46 13.43
C ASP A 122 -22.84 31.05 13.78
N LEU A 123 -23.08 30.59 15.01
CA LEU A 123 -22.70 29.25 15.45
C LEU A 123 -23.51 28.18 14.71
N GLY A 124 -24.82 28.38 14.59
CA GLY A 124 -25.67 27.51 13.77
C GLY A 124 -25.23 27.48 12.30
N SER A 125 -24.86 28.63 11.74
CA SER A 125 -24.33 28.72 10.37
C SER A 125 -22.98 28.02 10.21
N PHE A 126 -22.07 28.17 11.18
CA PHE A 126 -20.77 27.51 11.18
C PHE A 126 -20.94 26.00 11.25
N SER A 127 -21.76 25.52 12.18
CA SER A 127 -22.06 24.10 12.35
C SER A 127 -22.67 23.48 11.10
N ALA A 128 -23.67 24.15 10.49
CA ALA A 128 -24.30 23.64 9.26
C ALA A 128 -23.30 23.54 8.09
N GLN A 129 -22.51 24.59 7.86
CA GLN A 129 -21.50 24.59 6.78
C GLN A 129 -20.39 23.56 7.00
N LEU A 130 -20.00 23.34 8.26
CA LEU A 130 -19.02 22.30 8.59
C LEU A 130 -19.60 20.90 8.31
N VAL A 131 -20.85 20.63 8.70
CA VAL A 131 -21.53 19.36 8.40
C VAL A 131 -21.65 19.13 6.89
N ASP A 132 -22.11 20.13 6.14
CA ASP A 132 -22.23 20.02 4.67
C ASP A 132 -20.88 19.68 4.02
N ALA A 133 -19.79 20.32 4.47
CA ALA A 133 -18.45 20.04 3.95
C ALA A 133 -17.95 18.62 4.28
N ILE A 134 -18.28 18.12 5.47
CA ILE A 134 -17.94 16.75 5.88
C ILE A 134 -18.73 15.73 5.06
N ASP A 135 -20.02 15.96 4.85
CA ASP A 135 -20.89 15.08 4.07
C ASP A 135 -20.47 15.06 2.59
N ASP A 136 -19.96 16.17 2.04
CA ASP A 136 -19.37 16.19 0.69
C ASP A 136 -18.14 15.28 0.55
N VAL A 137 -17.45 14.96 1.65
CA VAL A 137 -16.27 14.09 1.65
C VAL A 137 -16.63 12.64 2.04
N THR A 138 -17.53 12.48 3.01
CA THR A 138 -17.77 11.23 3.73
C THR A 138 -19.20 10.70 3.60
N GLY A 139 -20.07 11.41 2.87
CA GLY A 139 -21.50 11.14 2.77
C GLY A 139 -21.81 9.68 2.44
N LYS A 140 -22.32 8.94 3.43
CA LYS A 140 -22.65 7.53 3.28
C LYS A 140 -23.86 7.38 2.37
N GLY A 141 -23.65 6.74 1.22
CA GLY A 141 -24.71 6.39 0.26
C GLY A 141 -24.70 7.20 -1.03
N ASP A 142 -23.89 8.26 -1.13
CA ASP A 142 -23.59 8.90 -2.41
C ASP A 142 -22.34 8.27 -3.02
N VAL A 143 -22.55 7.52 -4.12
CA VAL A 143 -21.51 6.82 -4.89
C VAL A 143 -20.46 7.75 -5.51
N LEU A 144 -20.69 9.06 -5.48
CA LEU A 144 -19.77 10.05 -6.04
C LEU A 144 -18.80 10.64 -5.01
N THR A 145 -18.98 10.37 -3.72
CA THR A 145 -18.11 10.90 -2.66
C THR A 145 -16.71 10.28 -2.70
N PRO A 146 -15.68 11.00 -2.23
CA PRO A 146 -14.35 10.45 -2.03
C PRO A 146 -14.36 9.15 -1.22
N LEU A 147 -15.06 9.10 -0.09
CA LEU A 147 -15.11 7.90 0.76
C LEU A 147 -15.74 6.70 0.02
N ALA A 148 -16.85 6.90 -0.70
CA ALA A 148 -17.49 5.82 -1.45
C ALA A 148 -16.57 5.21 -2.52
N ARG A 149 -15.75 6.05 -3.18
CA ARG A 149 -14.74 5.59 -4.15
C ARG A 149 -13.65 4.76 -3.47
N ILE A 150 -13.15 5.21 -2.32
CA ILE A 150 -12.15 4.49 -1.53
C ILE A 150 -12.71 3.11 -1.11
N THR A 151 -13.94 3.07 -0.61
CA THR A 151 -14.64 1.82 -0.25
C THR A 151 -14.81 0.88 -1.44
N SER A 152 -15.21 1.40 -2.61
CA SER A 152 -15.36 0.58 -3.81
C SER A 152 -14.04 -0.12 -4.20
N HIS A 153 -12.92 0.60 -4.14
CA HIS A 153 -11.60 0.05 -4.45
C HIS A 153 -11.10 -0.95 -3.41
N ARG A 154 -11.37 -0.70 -2.12
CA ARG A 154 -11.10 -1.69 -1.07
C ARG A 154 -11.89 -2.98 -1.30
N THR A 155 -13.19 -2.87 -1.62
CA THR A 155 -14.03 -4.03 -1.91
C THR A 155 -13.52 -4.81 -3.12
N ALA A 156 -13.10 -4.12 -4.19
CA ALA A 156 -12.51 -4.79 -5.36
C ALA A 156 -11.23 -5.59 -5.00
N LEU A 157 -10.34 -5.02 -4.17
CA LEU A 157 -9.15 -5.74 -3.69
C LEU A 157 -9.50 -6.91 -2.77
N PHE A 158 -10.47 -6.73 -1.86
CA PHE A 158 -10.95 -7.78 -0.98
C PHE A 158 -11.53 -8.95 -1.78
N ASP A 159 -12.41 -8.65 -2.74
CA ASP A 159 -13.06 -9.65 -3.60
C ASP A 159 -12.05 -10.35 -4.49
N PHE A 160 -11.06 -9.63 -5.02
CA PHE A 160 -9.95 -10.22 -5.75
C PHE A 160 -9.16 -11.18 -4.87
N ARG A 161 -8.65 -10.73 -3.71
CA ARG A 161 -7.88 -11.61 -2.82
C ARG A 161 -8.68 -12.85 -2.44
N ARG A 162 -9.89 -12.65 -1.90
CA ARG A 162 -10.69 -13.72 -1.29
C ARG A 162 -11.23 -14.72 -2.31
N ASN A 163 -11.72 -14.24 -3.46
CA ASN A 163 -12.41 -15.10 -4.42
C ASN A 163 -11.49 -15.57 -5.56
N VAL A 164 -10.26 -15.05 -5.64
CA VAL A 164 -9.34 -15.33 -6.75
C VAL A 164 -8.00 -15.88 -6.25
N LEU A 165 -7.39 -15.28 -5.23
CA LEU A 165 -6.04 -15.69 -4.79
C LEU A 165 -6.05 -16.73 -3.66
N ASP A 166 -6.79 -16.49 -2.58
CA ASP A 166 -6.61 -17.23 -1.31
C ASP A 166 -6.84 -18.75 -1.47
N ASP A 167 -7.91 -19.14 -2.18
CA ASP A 167 -8.24 -20.54 -2.42
C ASP A 167 -7.17 -21.24 -3.28
N ASP A 168 -6.66 -20.56 -4.32
CA ASP A 168 -5.64 -21.14 -5.20
C ASP A 168 -4.26 -21.22 -4.53
N VAL A 169 -3.90 -20.20 -3.73
CA VAL A 169 -2.67 -20.22 -2.90
C VAL A 169 -2.73 -21.37 -1.90
N ALA A 170 -3.86 -21.53 -1.20
CA ALA A 170 -4.04 -22.62 -0.25
C ALA A 170 -4.01 -23.99 -0.92
N ARG A 171 -4.61 -24.11 -2.11
CA ARG A 171 -4.61 -25.33 -2.91
C ARG A 171 -3.21 -25.74 -3.37
N LEU A 172 -2.41 -24.81 -3.89
CA LEU A 172 -1.02 -25.09 -4.27
C LEU A 172 -0.18 -25.45 -3.04
N ALA A 173 -0.29 -24.69 -1.95
CA ALA A 173 0.45 -24.96 -0.72
C ALA A 173 0.14 -26.35 -0.15
N GLU A 174 -1.11 -26.80 -0.22
CA GLU A 174 -1.49 -28.16 0.18
C GLU A 174 -0.95 -29.22 -0.79
N ALA A 175 -0.97 -28.95 -2.09
CA ALA A 175 -0.39 -29.85 -3.08
C ALA A 175 1.12 -30.04 -2.87
N VAL A 176 1.86 -28.97 -2.51
CA VAL A 176 3.29 -29.04 -2.16
C VAL A 176 3.53 -29.98 -0.97
N LYS A 177 2.70 -29.91 0.08
CA LYS A 177 2.84 -30.79 1.27
C LYS A 177 2.60 -32.27 0.95
N GLN A 178 1.81 -32.57 -0.07
CA GLN A 178 1.52 -33.95 -0.48
C GLN A 178 2.69 -34.58 -1.25
N VAL A 179 3.61 -33.77 -1.77
CA VAL A 179 4.86 -34.28 -2.33
C VAL A 179 5.75 -34.74 -1.18
N HIS A 180 6.27 -35.96 -1.22
CA HIS A 180 7.10 -36.51 -0.14
C HIS A 180 8.40 -35.69 0.00
N ILE A 181 8.54 -34.94 1.09
CA ILE A 181 9.69 -34.09 1.38
C ILE A 181 10.60 -34.82 2.38
N SER A 182 11.84 -35.13 1.98
CA SER A 182 12.86 -35.59 2.93
C SER A 182 13.27 -34.42 3.86
N ASP A 183 13.70 -34.71 5.09
CA ASP A 183 14.12 -33.66 6.04
C ASP A 183 15.16 -32.66 5.45
N PRO A 184 16.15 -33.08 4.64
CA PRO A 184 17.07 -32.16 3.97
C PRO A 184 16.39 -31.20 2.99
N VAL A 185 15.37 -31.66 2.25
CA VAL A 185 14.62 -30.80 1.32
C VAL A 185 13.76 -29.81 2.10
N LYS A 186 13.13 -30.25 3.19
CA LYS A 186 12.36 -29.36 4.06
C LYS A 186 13.21 -28.20 4.62
N ASN A 187 14.43 -28.51 5.08
CA ASN A 187 15.33 -27.46 5.57
C ASN A 187 15.69 -26.43 4.50
N VAL A 188 15.81 -26.85 3.23
CA VAL A 188 16.07 -25.94 2.11
C VAL A 188 14.85 -25.08 1.80
N THR A 189 13.65 -25.67 1.76
CA THR A 189 12.42 -24.93 1.50
C THR A 189 12.16 -23.89 2.59
N ASP A 190 12.44 -24.22 3.85
CA ASP A 190 12.34 -23.28 4.98
C ASP A 190 13.36 -22.13 4.86
N GLN A 191 14.58 -22.40 4.39
CA GLN A 191 15.60 -21.37 4.14
C GLN A 191 15.20 -20.44 2.99
N ILE A 192 14.66 -20.98 1.90
CA ILE A 192 14.19 -20.18 0.76
C ILE A 192 13.02 -19.30 1.18
N ASP A 193 12.05 -19.83 1.93
CA ASP A 193 10.92 -19.05 2.44
C ASP A 193 11.40 -17.90 3.35
N ALA A 194 12.39 -18.15 4.20
CA ALA A 194 12.98 -17.11 5.04
C ALA A 194 13.70 -16.03 4.21
N LEU A 195 14.42 -16.40 3.15
CA LEU A 195 15.06 -15.46 2.23
C LEU A 195 14.03 -14.65 1.43
N GLN A 196 12.97 -15.27 0.94
CA GLN A 196 11.86 -14.60 0.25
C GLN A 196 11.19 -13.54 1.14
N LYS A 197 10.93 -13.87 2.41
CA LYS A 197 10.39 -12.93 3.39
C LYS A 197 11.36 -11.79 3.73
N SER A 198 12.67 -12.06 3.76
CA SER A 198 13.71 -11.03 3.91
C SER A 198 13.68 -10.05 2.74
N ILE A 199 13.59 -10.58 1.51
CA ILE A 199 13.51 -9.79 0.28
C ILE A 199 12.26 -8.90 0.28
N ASP A 200 11.08 -9.48 0.58
CA ASP A 200 9.82 -8.74 0.66
C ASP A 200 9.86 -7.62 1.72
N ALA A 201 10.42 -7.91 2.90
CA ALA A 201 10.55 -6.92 3.96
C ALA A 201 11.41 -5.71 3.56
N VAL A 202 12.53 -5.96 2.87
CA VAL A 202 13.40 -4.89 2.36
C VAL A 202 12.73 -4.11 1.23
N ASN A 203 12.03 -4.79 0.31
CA ASN A 203 11.25 -4.15 -0.74
C ASN A 203 10.14 -3.25 -0.17
N ALA A 204 9.45 -3.71 0.89
CA ALA A 204 8.44 -2.92 1.59
C ALA A 204 9.05 -1.68 2.26
N GLU A 205 10.25 -1.79 2.86
CA GLU A 205 10.94 -0.66 3.46
C GLU A 205 11.39 0.38 2.42
N LEU A 206 11.94 -0.09 1.29
CA LEU A 206 12.33 0.74 0.15
C LEU A 206 11.11 1.50 -0.41
N ALA A 207 10.02 0.77 -0.70
CA ALA A 207 8.79 1.36 -1.22
C ALA A 207 8.19 2.39 -0.24
N LYS A 208 8.18 2.07 1.06
CA LYS A 208 7.70 2.98 2.10
C LYS A 208 8.55 4.24 2.18
N GLY A 209 9.86 4.13 2.32
CA GLY A 209 10.66 5.34 2.46
C GLY A 209 10.73 6.18 1.18
N ALA A 210 10.65 5.56 0.00
CA ALA A 210 10.61 6.29 -1.26
C ALA A 210 9.28 7.04 -1.50
N THR A 211 8.15 6.48 -1.07
CA THR A 211 6.86 7.21 -1.04
C THR A 211 6.84 8.25 0.07
N THR A 212 7.45 7.96 1.23
CA THR A 212 7.55 8.92 2.33
C THR A 212 8.35 10.17 1.93
N GLN A 213 9.45 9.97 1.22
CA GLN A 213 10.38 11.04 0.80
C GLN A 213 10.08 11.59 -0.60
N ILE A 214 9.11 11.03 -1.32
CA ILE A 214 8.78 11.38 -2.72
C ILE A 214 10.03 11.33 -3.60
N ILE A 215 10.68 10.17 -3.64
CA ILE A 215 11.87 9.99 -4.45
C ILE A 215 11.42 9.81 -5.91
N PRO A 216 11.87 10.65 -6.85
CA PRO A 216 11.27 10.71 -8.19
C PRO A 216 11.49 9.45 -9.04
N ALA A 217 12.29 8.49 -8.57
CA ALA A 217 12.79 7.42 -9.41
C ALA A 217 13.13 6.14 -8.61
N ILE A 218 12.24 5.15 -8.63
CA ILE A 218 12.49 3.76 -8.24
C ILE A 218 12.54 2.90 -9.51
N LYS A 219 13.42 1.91 -9.53
CA LYS A 219 13.50 0.84 -10.54
C LYS A 219 13.02 -0.47 -9.91
N PHE A 220 12.42 -1.30 -10.75
CA PHE A 220 12.07 -2.68 -10.44
C PHE A 220 12.97 -3.60 -11.27
N GLY A 221 13.39 -4.72 -10.70
CA GLY A 221 14.09 -5.76 -11.43
C GLY A 221 13.66 -7.13 -10.96
N VAL A 222 13.19 -7.99 -11.88
CA VAL A 222 13.01 -9.41 -11.59
C VAL A 222 14.37 -10.10 -11.73
N ALA A 223 14.80 -10.79 -10.68
CA ALA A 223 15.97 -11.64 -10.76
C ALA A 223 15.61 -12.99 -11.37
N ILE A 224 16.32 -13.37 -12.43
CA ILE A 224 16.08 -14.62 -13.16
C ILE A 224 17.29 -15.54 -13.02
N GLY A 225 17.05 -16.72 -12.45
CA GLY A 225 17.99 -17.83 -12.37
C GLY A 225 17.79 -18.87 -13.47
N LYS A 226 18.68 -19.86 -13.47
CA LYS A 226 18.51 -21.09 -14.26
C LYS A 226 18.17 -22.25 -13.34
N ALA A 227 17.18 -23.06 -13.73
CA ALA A 227 16.88 -24.34 -13.09
C ALA A 227 16.85 -25.45 -14.13
N VAL A 228 17.26 -26.67 -13.75
CA VAL A 228 17.33 -27.83 -14.64
C VAL A 228 16.18 -28.77 -14.31
N TYR A 229 15.23 -28.90 -15.23
CA TYR A 229 14.06 -29.76 -15.04
C TYR A 229 14.27 -31.10 -15.77
N GLY A 230 13.90 -32.21 -15.12
CA GLY A 230 13.81 -33.52 -15.79
C GLY A 230 15.11 -34.04 -16.43
N GLY A 231 16.28 -33.65 -15.90
CA GLY A 231 17.58 -34.22 -16.29
C GLY A 231 18.14 -33.84 -17.67
N SER A 232 17.52 -32.94 -18.44
CA SER A 232 18.10 -32.51 -19.73
C SER A 232 17.73 -31.11 -20.26
N SER A 233 16.74 -30.41 -19.70
CA SER A 233 16.37 -29.06 -20.14
C SER A 233 16.56 -28.02 -19.03
N SER A 234 17.40 -27.00 -19.28
CA SER A 234 17.49 -25.80 -18.44
C SER A 234 16.36 -24.84 -18.81
N GLY A 235 15.52 -24.47 -17.84
CA GLY A 235 14.53 -23.39 -17.96
C GLY A 235 14.96 -22.14 -17.19
N LYS A 236 14.31 -21.01 -17.50
CA LYS A 236 14.41 -19.78 -16.69
C LYS A 236 13.54 -19.96 -15.44
N LEU A 237 14.04 -19.53 -14.30
CA LEU A 237 13.32 -19.55 -13.03
C LEU A 237 13.35 -18.15 -12.45
N ALA A 238 12.19 -17.56 -12.18
CA ALA A 238 12.16 -16.32 -11.44
C ALA A 238 12.56 -16.62 -9.98
N LEU A 239 13.53 -15.89 -9.44
CA LEU A 239 14.08 -16.16 -8.11
C LEU A 239 13.59 -15.16 -7.06
N GLY A 240 13.09 -14.00 -7.49
CA GLY A 240 12.64 -12.94 -6.62
C GLY A 240 12.61 -11.61 -7.36
N ILE A 241 12.12 -10.58 -6.68
CA ILE A 241 12.07 -9.21 -7.20
C ILE A 241 12.89 -8.27 -6.33
N VAL A 242 13.58 -7.34 -6.98
CA VAL A 242 14.44 -6.32 -6.36
C VAL A 242 13.86 -4.96 -6.67
N LEU A 243 13.58 -4.18 -5.63
CA LEU A 243 13.38 -2.74 -5.74
C LEU A 243 14.75 -2.05 -5.56
N ALA A 244 15.00 -1.05 -6.38
CA ALA A 244 16.23 -0.25 -6.32
C ALA A 244 15.94 1.23 -6.58
N ILE A 245 16.72 2.13 -5.99
CA ILE A 245 16.65 3.56 -6.30
C ILE A 245 17.38 3.80 -7.63
N LYS A 246 16.82 4.63 -8.54
CA LYS A 246 17.53 4.93 -9.80
C LYS A 246 18.80 5.74 -9.52
N ASP A 247 19.86 5.46 -10.28
CA ASP A 247 21.17 6.13 -10.17
C ASP A 247 21.13 7.66 -10.31
N GLU A 248 20.04 8.20 -10.88
CA GLU A 248 19.85 9.63 -11.16
C GLU A 248 19.43 10.45 -9.92
N VAL A 249 19.18 9.80 -8.78
CA VAL A 249 18.82 10.48 -7.54
C VAL A 249 20.07 11.10 -6.88
N VAL A 250 19.95 12.35 -6.42
CA VAL A 250 21.06 13.10 -5.80
C VAL A 250 21.53 12.39 -4.53
N ARG A 251 22.80 11.97 -4.51
CA ARG A 251 23.47 11.34 -3.37
C ARG A 251 23.77 12.34 -2.25
N GLY A 252 23.91 11.86 -1.01
CA GLY A 252 24.18 12.68 0.18
C GLY A 252 23.02 12.75 1.19
N VAL A 253 21.92 12.03 0.93
CA VAL A 253 20.89 11.74 1.94
C VAL A 253 21.18 10.37 2.52
N LYS A 254 21.45 10.30 3.83
CA LYS A 254 21.81 9.05 4.52
C LYS A 254 20.83 7.90 4.25
N TRP A 255 19.53 8.19 4.21
CA TRP A 255 18.53 7.17 3.91
C TRP A 255 18.71 6.54 2.53
N ILE A 256 19.08 7.33 1.50
CA ILE A 256 19.31 6.80 0.14
C ILE A 256 20.51 5.84 0.16
N GLU A 257 21.58 6.21 0.87
CA GLU A 257 22.78 5.37 1.02
C GLU A 257 22.48 4.06 1.75
N ASP A 258 21.74 4.13 2.87
CA ASP A 258 21.29 2.95 3.62
C ASP A 258 20.43 2.02 2.75
N MET A 259 19.59 2.60 1.87
CA MET A 259 18.74 1.84 0.96
C MET A 259 19.49 1.23 -0.23
N GLU A 260 20.50 1.91 -0.78
CA GLU A 260 21.39 1.32 -1.78
C GLU A 260 22.15 0.10 -1.20
N GLU A 261 22.55 0.16 0.07
CA GLU A 261 23.17 -0.98 0.76
C GLU A 261 22.20 -2.14 0.95
N LYS A 262 20.96 -1.85 1.38
CA LYS A 262 19.91 -2.89 1.50
C LYS A 262 19.54 -3.51 0.15
N SER A 263 19.49 -2.73 -0.92
CA SER A 263 19.25 -3.25 -2.28
C SER A 263 20.35 -4.23 -2.71
N LYS A 264 21.63 -3.96 -2.38
CA LYS A 264 22.71 -4.95 -2.62
C LYS A 264 22.55 -6.23 -1.78
N GLN A 265 21.97 -6.14 -0.58
CA GLN A 265 21.66 -7.32 0.22
C GLN A 265 20.58 -8.19 -0.44
N LEU A 266 19.65 -7.59 -1.19
CA LEU A 266 18.67 -8.34 -1.98
C LEU A 266 19.34 -9.22 -3.03
N ASP A 267 20.32 -8.69 -3.78
CA ASP A 267 21.08 -9.47 -4.76
C ASP A 267 21.80 -10.66 -4.10
N VAL A 268 22.38 -10.44 -2.92
CA VAL A 268 23.06 -11.50 -2.13
C VAL A 268 22.07 -12.58 -1.68
N ASP A 269 20.86 -12.20 -1.26
CA ASP A 269 19.85 -13.17 -0.83
C ASP A 269 19.29 -13.96 -2.01
N ILE A 270 19.13 -13.32 -3.17
CA ILE A 270 18.75 -13.97 -4.43
C ILE A 270 19.84 -14.96 -4.89
N ASP A 271 21.12 -14.59 -4.79
CA ASP A 271 22.25 -15.48 -5.07
C ASP A 271 22.21 -16.74 -4.19
N LYS A 272 21.87 -16.60 -2.91
CA LYS A 272 21.71 -17.75 -2.00
C LYS A 272 20.55 -18.65 -2.44
N ILE A 273 19.42 -18.08 -2.85
CA ILE A 273 18.30 -18.86 -3.38
C ILE A 273 18.73 -19.63 -4.63
N ALA A 274 19.45 -18.98 -5.55
CA ALA A 274 19.99 -19.62 -6.75
C ALA A 274 20.90 -20.81 -6.40
N GLY A 275 21.80 -20.64 -5.42
CA GLY A 275 22.66 -21.71 -4.91
C GLY A 275 21.87 -22.87 -4.31
N LEU A 276 20.91 -22.58 -3.42
CA LEU A 276 20.08 -23.59 -2.76
C LEU A 276 19.26 -24.42 -3.76
N VAL A 277 18.72 -23.79 -4.81
CA VAL A 277 18.01 -24.48 -5.90
C VAL A 277 18.98 -25.29 -6.79
N GLY A 278 20.15 -24.73 -7.08
CA GLY A 278 21.14 -25.31 -7.99
C GLY A 278 21.90 -26.52 -7.41
N GLU A 279 22.02 -26.64 -6.09
CA GLU A 279 22.65 -27.79 -5.43
C GLU A 279 21.78 -29.05 -5.43
N ARG A 280 20.52 -28.98 -5.87
CA ARG A 280 19.58 -30.11 -5.90
C ARG A 280 19.41 -30.62 -7.32
N ILE A 281 19.05 -31.89 -7.45
CA ILE A 281 18.82 -32.55 -8.74
C ILE A 281 17.57 -33.43 -8.70
N GLY A 282 16.90 -33.57 -9.85
CA GLY A 282 15.75 -34.47 -9.99
C GLY A 282 14.57 -34.08 -9.07
N ALA A 283 13.94 -35.06 -8.43
CA ALA A 283 12.72 -34.84 -7.63
C ALA A 283 12.91 -33.88 -6.45
N GLU A 284 14.10 -33.78 -5.87
CA GLU A 284 14.39 -32.82 -4.79
C GLU A 284 14.37 -31.38 -5.32
N GLN A 285 14.93 -31.16 -6.51
CA GLN A 285 14.90 -29.85 -7.16
C GLN A 285 13.48 -29.47 -7.56
N ASP A 286 12.69 -30.42 -8.09
CA ASP A 286 11.27 -30.21 -8.40
C ASP A 286 10.53 -29.68 -7.17
N VAL A 287 10.66 -30.32 -6.01
CA VAL A 287 10.01 -29.88 -4.75
C VAL A 287 10.44 -28.48 -4.36
N VAL A 288 11.74 -28.20 -4.36
CA VAL A 288 12.29 -26.89 -3.98
C VAL A 288 11.76 -25.78 -4.89
N VAL A 289 11.66 -26.03 -6.20
CA VAL A 289 11.13 -25.06 -7.15
C VAL A 289 9.64 -24.82 -6.93
N VAL A 290 8.82 -25.86 -6.68
CA VAL A 290 7.39 -25.62 -6.38
C VAL A 290 7.23 -24.83 -5.09
N SER A 291 8.03 -25.13 -4.06
CA SER A 291 7.99 -24.37 -2.81
C SER A 291 8.32 -22.89 -3.04
N LEU A 292 9.34 -22.58 -3.85
CA LEU A 292 9.68 -21.20 -4.23
C LEU A 292 8.49 -20.50 -4.92
N VAL A 293 7.88 -21.13 -5.93
CA VAL A 293 6.72 -20.55 -6.64
C VAL A 293 5.53 -20.38 -5.70
N SER A 294 5.28 -21.35 -4.82
CA SER A 294 4.23 -21.25 -3.80
C SER A 294 4.48 -20.09 -2.84
N SER A 295 5.74 -19.82 -2.46
CA SER A 295 6.09 -18.68 -1.62
C SER A 295 5.86 -17.34 -2.34
N HIS A 296 6.17 -17.22 -3.64
CA HIS A 296 5.87 -16.00 -4.41
C HIS A 296 4.36 -15.66 -4.39
N LEU A 297 3.52 -16.68 -4.52
CA LEU A 297 2.06 -16.51 -4.54
C LEU A 297 1.49 -16.17 -3.17
N ALA A 298 2.05 -16.76 -2.11
CA ALA A 298 1.73 -16.40 -0.74
C ALA A 298 2.07 -14.93 -0.46
N LEU A 299 3.28 -14.49 -0.87
CA LEU A 299 3.70 -13.10 -0.74
C LEU A 299 2.78 -12.14 -1.52
N LEU A 300 2.41 -12.49 -2.77
CA LEU A 300 1.44 -11.70 -3.53
C LEU A 300 0.11 -11.56 -2.78
N SER A 301 -0.45 -12.65 -2.25
CA SER A 301 -1.71 -12.56 -1.48
C SER A 301 -1.56 -11.72 -0.21
N ASP A 302 -0.47 -11.89 0.53
CA ASP A 302 -0.16 -11.11 1.73
C ASP A 302 -0.02 -9.61 1.43
N ASN A 303 0.58 -9.26 0.29
CA ASN A 303 0.75 -7.87 -0.15
C ASN A 303 -0.55 -7.25 -0.66
N VAL A 304 -1.42 -8.01 -1.34
CA VAL A 304 -2.79 -7.56 -1.65
C VAL A 304 -3.57 -7.31 -0.34
N ALA A 305 -3.47 -8.22 0.63
CA ALA A 305 -4.08 -8.07 1.94
C ALA A 305 -3.54 -6.86 2.72
N ALA A 306 -2.25 -6.54 2.56
CA ALA A 306 -1.64 -5.36 3.17
C ALA A 306 -2.15 -4.07 2.53
N ALA A 307 -2.27 -4.02 1.21
CA ALA A 307 -2.84 -2.87 0.49
C ALA A 307 -4.32 -2.64 0.88
N GLU A 308 -5.12 -3.70 0.97
CA GLU A 308 -6.51 -3.63 1.43
C GLU A 308 -6.61 -3.01 2.84
N ARG A 309 -5.76 -3.47 3.78
CA ARG A 309 -5.73 -2.94 5.15
C ARG A 309 -5.30 -1.48 5.22
N ALA A 310 -4.33 -1.07 4.39
CA ALA A 310 -3.90 0.32 4.33
C ALA A 310 -5.03 1.23 3.82
N ILE A 311 -5.84 0.77 2.86
CA ILE A 311 -7.03 1.50 2.41
C ILE A 311 -8.11 1.53 3.49
N ALA A 312 -8.31 0.43 4.23
CA ALA A 312 -9.25 0.39 5.34
C ALA A 312 -8.93 1.40 6.45
N ALA A 313 -7.64 1.59 6.77
CA ALA A 313 -7.20 2.59 7.75
C ALA A 313 -7.55 4.02 7.32
N ILE A 314 -7.48 4.32 6.02
CA ILE A 314 -7.92 5.61 5.48
C ILE A 314 -9.43 5.81 5.64
N GLU A 315 -10.23 4.77 5.35
CA GLU A 315 -11.69 4.83 5.56
C GLU A 315 -12.04 5.08 7.03
N GLU A 316 -11.37 4.36 7.94
CA GLU A 316 -11.56 4.52 9.39
C GLU A 316 -11.20 5.94 9.84
N GLY A 317 -10.05 6.48 9.43
CA GLY A 317 -9.68 7.83 9.82
C GLY A 317 -10.57 8.94 9.21
N LEU A 318 -11.11 8.73 8.00
CA LEU A 318 -12.11 9.65 7.44
C LEU A 318 -13.44 9.59 8.20
N GLU A 319 -13.84 8.41 8.67
CA GLU A 319 -15.02 8.25 9.52
C GLU A 319 -14.80 8.84 10.93
N ASP A 320 -13.63 8.64 11.53
CA ASP A 320 -13.26 9.24 12.81
C ASP A 320 -13.23 10.76 12.71
N PHE A 321 -12.66 11.30 11.62
CA PHE A 321 -12.75 12.72 11.30
C PHE A 321 -14.21 13.19 11.22
N ARG A 322 -15.08 12.46 10.52
CA ARG A 322 -16.51 12.78 10.43
C ARG A 322 -17.16 12.82 11.81
N ILE A 323 -16.91 11.83 12.66
CA ILE A 323 -17.45 11.76 14.02
C ILE A 323 -16.97 12.95 14.86
N ALA A 324 -15.67 13.22 14.85
CA ALA A 324 -15.07 14.32 15.61
C ALA A 324 -15.62 15.67 15.14
N ALA A 325 -15.72 15.88 13.82
CA ALA A 325 -16.18 17.13 13.25
C ALA A 325 -17.71 17.31 13.41
N MET A 326 -18.50 16.23 13.44
CA MET A 326 -19.90 16.28 13.89
C MET A 326 -20.01 16.69 15.36
N ALA A 327 -19.12 16.23 16.24
CA ALA A 327 -19.12 16.68 17.64
C ALA A 327 -18.83 18.19 17.74
N LEU A 328 -17.92 18.72 16.92
CA LEU A 328 -17.65 20.16 16.83
C LEU A 328 -18.90 20.98 16.47
N SER A 329 -19.78 20.42 15.62
CA SER A 329 -21.04 21.08 15.23
C SER A 329 -22.02 21.29 16.41
N THR A 330 -21.83 20.56 17.52
CA THR A 330 -22.69 20.61 18.71
C THR A 330 -22.15 21.51 19.83
N ILE A 331 -21.00 22.15 19.61
CA ILE A 331 -20.38 23.06 20.56
C ILE A 331 -21.31 24.24 20.83
N ALA A 332 -21.55 24.55 22.10
CA ALA A 332 -22.38 25.68 22.53
C ALA A 332 -21.57 26.91 22.98
N GLU A 333 -20.24 26.77 23.14
CA GLU A 333 -19.35 27.77 23.71
C GLU A 333 -18.11 28.00 22.83
N ARG A 334 -17.41 29.11 23.00
CA ARG A 334 -16.20 29.38 22.22
C ARG A 334 -15.05 28.45 22.65
N PRO A 335 -14.26 27.87 21.72
CA PRO A 335 -13.03 27.15 22.08
C PRO A 335 -12.08 28.02 22.90
N GLU A 336 -11.57 27.49 24.01
CA GLU A 336 -10.71 28.25 24.95
C GLU A 336 -9.36 28.63 24.32
N VAL A 337 -8.83 27.81 23.41
CA VAL A 337 -7.56 28.04 22.73
C VAL A 337 -7.77 28.45 21.28
N SER A 338 -7.25 29.62 20.93
CA SER A 338 -7.24 30.21 19.56
C SER A 338 -8.60 30.51 18.90
N GLY A 339 -9.72 30.22 19.56
CA GLY A 339 -11.07 30.48 19.05
C GLY A 339 -11.42 29.68 17.80
N PHE A 340 -12.55 29.98 17.17
CA PHE A 340 -12.99 29.32 15.94
C PHE A 340 -12.05 29.63 14.75
N GLY A 341 -11.46 30.84 14.71
CA GLY A 341 -10.48 31.23 13.70
C GLY A 341 -9.24 30.35 13.74
N GLY A 342 -8.76 30.00 14.94
CA GLY A 342 -7.66 29.05 15.11
C GLY A 342 -7.98 27.66 14.56
N VAL A 343 -9.21 27.17 14.79
CA VAL A 343 -9.67 25.86 14.27
C VAL A 343 -9.68 25.85 12.74
N THR A 344 -10.27 26.87 12.11
CA THR A 344 -10.34 26.95 10.64
C THR A 344 -8.95 27.10 10.00
N ALA A 345 -8.04 27.85 10.63
CA ALA A 345 -6.66 27.96 10.17
C ALA A 345 -5.88 26.64 10.29
N ALA A 346 -6.05 25.91 11.39
CA ALA A 346 -5.45 24.59 11.59
C ALA A 346 -5.97 23.59 10.55
N MET A 347 -7.30 23.57 10.33
CA MET A 347 -7.95 22.74 9.31
C MET A 347 -7.43 23.08 7.90
N ALA A 348 -7.39 24.35 7.52
CA ALA A 348 -6.87 24.76 6.21
C ALA A 348 -5.42 24.30 5.99
N LYS A 349 -4.60 24.35 7.04
CA LYS A 349 -3.20 23.92 6.98
C LYS A 349 -3.09 22.40 6.83
N SER A 350 -3.71 21.62 7.72
CA SER A 350 -3.52 20.16 7.73
C SER A 350 -4.10 19.50 6.47
N TRP A 351 -5.25 19.95 5.99
CA TRP A 351 -5.81 19.49 4.73
C TRP A 351 -5.01 20.00 3.52
N GLY A 352 -4.43 21.21 3.60
CA GLY A 352 -3.52 21.72 2.57
C GLY A 352 -2.23 20.90 2.46
N ASP A 353 -1.67 20.48 3.60
CA ASP A 353 -0.51 19.59 3.66
C ASP A 353 -0.84 18.21 3.05
N LEU A 354 -2.03 17.65 3.37
CA LEU A 354 -2.52 16.40 2.76
C LEU A 354 -2.72 16.55 1.24
N GLN A 355 -3.31 17.65 0.77
CA GLN A 355 -3.50 17.92 -0.66
C GLN A 355 -2.15 17.90 -1.39
N ALA A 356 -1.19 18.70 -0.92
CA ALA A 356 0.15 18.77 -1.48
C ALA A 356 0.84 17.40 -1.49
N ARG A 357 0.64 16.60 -0.44
CA ARG A 357 1.15 15.24 -0.37
C ARG A 357 0.51 14.31 -1.39
N THR A 358 -0.82 14.34 -1.53
CA THR A 358 -1.51 13.50 -2.52
C THR A 358 -1.14 13.87 -3.95
N ASP A 359 -0.94 15.15 -4.26
CA ASP A 359 -0.44 15.59 -5.57
C ASP A 359 0.97 15.04 -5.83
N ALA A 360 1.86 15.15 -4.85
CA ALA A 360 3.21 14.60 -4.94
C ALA A 360 3.21 13.08 -5.14
N LEU A 361 2.33 12.35 -4.45
CA LEU A 361 2.17 10.89 -4.62
C LEU A 361 1.58 10.54 -6.00
N LEU A 362 0.63 11.32 -6.52
CA LEU A 362 0.08 11.12 -7.85
C LEU A 362 1.13 11.33 -8.94
N ASP A 363 1.96 12.36 -8.82
CA ASP A 363 3.05 12.58 -9.76
C ASP A 363 4.14 11.51 -9.63
N PHE A 364 4.46 11.10 -8.41
CA PHE A 364 5.34 9.94 -8.15
C PHE A 364 4.83 8.69 -8.89
N THR A 365 3.56 8.32 -8.74
CA THR A 365 3.00 7.12 -9.40
C THR A 365 2.98 7.20 -10.93
N ARG A 366 2.90 8.40 -11.52
CA ARG A 366 2.98 8.60 -12.98
C ARG A 366 4.40 8.44 -13.51
N ASN A 367 5.39 8.88 -12.72
CA ASN A 367 6.79 8.94 -13.12
C ASN A 367 7.57 7.64 -12.86
N GLN A 368 6.97 6.67 -12.13
CA GLN A 368 7.53 5.33 -12.06
C GLN A 368 7.37 4.62 -13.41
N THR A 369 8.39 4.74 -14.28
CA THR A 369 8.53 3.84 -15.42
C THR A 369 8.93 2.47 -14.89
N LEU A 370 8.11 1.47 -15.19
CA LEU A 370 8.54 0.09 -15.21
C LEU A 370 9.55 -0.05 -16.35
N ASP A 371 10.81 0.24 -16.08
CA ASP A 371 11.86 -0.25 -16.95
C ASP A 371 11.79 -1.78 -16.81
N GLY A 372 11.42 -2.47 -17.89
CA GLY A 372 11.18 -3.92 -17.89
C GLY A 372 12.37 -4.71 -17.33
N PRO A 373 12.20 -6.02 -17.07
CA PRO A 373 13.12 -6.82 -16.27
C PRO A 373 14.56 -6.60 -16.68
N THR A 374 15.37 -6.05 -15.78
CA THR A 374 16.82 -6.19 -15.87
C THR A 374 17.12 -7.66 -15.66
N GLU A 375 17.27 -8.41 -16.76
CA GLU A 375 17.73 -9.79 -16.74
C GLU A 375 19.15 -9.85 -16.14
N THR A 376 19.26 -9.84 -14.83
CA THR A 376 20.49 -10.28 -14.16
C THR A 376 20.49 -11.79 -14.26
N THR A 377 21.19 -12.33 -15.25
CA THR A 377 21.23 -13.78 -15.49
C THR A 377 22.19 -14.41 -14.49
N TYR A 378 21.66 -15.09 -13.47
CA TYR A 378 22.49 -15.83 -12.52
C TYR A 378 22.87 -17.19 -13.11
N GLY A 379 24.07 -17.23 -13.70
CA GLY A 379 24.65 -18.45 -14.26
C GLY A 379 25.78 -18.97 -13.38
N HIS A 380 25.51 -19.99 -12.56
CA HIS A 380 26.60 -20.78 -12.00
C HIS A 380 27.31 -21.51 -13.15
N SER A 381 28.53 -21.09 -13.47
CA SER A 381 29.46 -21.95 -14.18
C SER A 381 29.89 -23.03 -13.19
N SER A 382 29.28 -24.21 -13.30
CA SER A 382 29.83 -25.40 -12.67
C SER A 382 31.20 -25.69 -13.29
N ARG A 383 32.23 -25.67 -12.45
CA ARG A 383 33.45 -26.45 -12.64
C ARG A 383 33.47 -27.54 -11.59
#